data_AF-A0ABD6C788-F1
#
_entry.id   AF-A0ABD6C788-F1
#
_cell.length_a   1.000
_cell.length_b   1.000
_cell.length_c   1.000
_cell.angle_alpha   90.00
_cell.angle_beta   90.00
_cell.angle_gamma   90.00
#
_symmetry.space_group_name_H-M   'P 1'
#
loop_
_entity.id
_entity.type
_entity.pdbx_description
1 polymer ?
#
loop_
_entity_poly.entity_id
_entity_poly.type
_entity_poly.pdbx_seq_one_letter_code
_entity_poly.pdbx_strand_id
1 'polypeptide(L)' 'MRFRPLFVALGLLELLVPRRVVDFWMDRAVTPESDFELRPWVYTAARIEGLAIVLWALTQGRRGD' A
#
# COMPACT_ATOMS: atom_id res chain seq x y z
N MET A 1 13.44 -2.86 15.92
CA MET A 1 12.53 -2.70 14.75
C MET A 1 13.20 -1.87 13.64
N ARG A 2 14.03 -2.49 12.78
CA ARG A 2 14.83 -1.77 11.77
C ARG A 2 14.03 -1.28 10.54
N PHE A 3 12.85 -1.85 10.30
CA PHE A 3 12.05 -1.58 9.09
C PHE A 3 10.83 -0.67 9.30
N ARG A 4 10.62 -0.12 10.51
CA ARG A 4 9.52 0.82 10.79
C ARG A 4 9.40 1.98 9.78
N PRO A 5 10.48 2.71 9.46
CA PRO A 5 10.36 3.83 8.53
C PRO A 5 9.95 3.36 7.13
N LEU A 6 10.35 2.15 6.73
CA LEU A 6 9.94 1.57 5.46
C LEU A 6 8.43 1.32 5.43
N PHE A 7 7.86 0.69 6.46
CA PHE A 7 6.42 0.44 6.52
C PHE A 7 5.60 1.73 6.58
N VAL A 8 6.06 2.74 7.33
CA VAL A 8 5.41 4.05 7.34
C VAL A 8 5.46 4.69 5.95
N ALA A 9 6.62 4.66 5.27
CA ALA A 9 6.76 5.21 3.93
C ALA A 9 5.85 4.48 2.92
N LEU A 10 5.83 3.14 2.94
CA LEU A 10 4.97 2.34 2.06
C LEU A 10 3.50 2.63 2.31
N GLY A 11 3.05 2.62 3.57
CA GLY A 11 1.64 2.91 3.88
C GLY A 11 1.23 4.34 3.52
N LEU A 12 2.13 5.32 3.65
CA LEU A 12 1.87 6.69 3.18
C LEU A 12 1.80 6.80 1.66
N LEU A 13 2.68 6.10 0.92
CA LEU A 13 2.63 6.06 -0.54
C LEU A 13 1.30 5.48 -1.02
N GLU A 14 0.87 4.38 -0.42
CA GLU A 14 -0.38 3.72 -0.80
C GLU A 14 -1.62 4.54 -0.41
N LEU A 15 -1.58 5.24 0.73
CA LEU A 15 -2.65 6.14 1.16
C LEU A 15 -2.78 7.39 0.29
N LEU A 16 -1.66 8.01 -0.08
CA LEU A 16 -1.66 9.30 -0.78
C LEU A 16 -1.73 9.17 -2.30
N VAL A 17 -1.03 8.18 -2.85
CA VAL A 17 -0.91 7.96 -4.30
C VAL A 17 -1.27 6.51 -4.68
N PRO A 18 -2.46 6.01 -4.28
CA PRO A 18 -2.85 4.60 -4.46
C PRO A 18 -2.79 4.16 -5.93
N ARG A 19 -3.17 5.04 -6.85
CA ARG A 19 -3.23 4.73 -8.28
C ARG A 19 -1.85 4.37 -8.84
N ARG A 20 -0.83 5.17 -8.52
CA ARG A 20 0.54 4.88 -8.99
C ARG A 20 1.12 3.60 -8.38
N VAL A 21 0.78 3.31 -7.12
CA VAL A 21 1.24 2.11 -6.45
C VAL A 21 0.56 0.88 -7.05
N VAL A 22 -0.77 0.87 -7.14
CA VAL A 22 -1.55 -0.23 -7.70
C VAL A 22 -1.19 -0.48 -9.16
N ASP A 23 -1.16 0.57 -10.00
CA ASP A 23 -0.85 0.43 -11.43
C ASP A 23 0.56 -0.15 -11.63
N PHE A 24 1.56 0.34 -10.89
CA PHE A 24 2.95 -0.17 -10.95
C PHE A 24 3.07 -1.65 -10.61
N TRP A 25 2.29 -2.13 -9.64
CA TRP A 25 2.30 -3.53 -9.25
C TRP A 25 1.49 -4.39 -10.22
N MET A 26 0.37 -3.89 -10.72
CA MET A 26 -0.43 -4.59 -11.72
C MET A 26 0.31 -4.76 -13.04
N ASP A 27 1.05 -3.75 -13.49
CA ASP A 27 1.93 -3.82 -14.65
C ASP A 27 3.01 -4.93 -14.54
N ARG A 28 3.36 -5.35 -13.31
CA ARG A 28 4.32 -6.43 -13.05
C ARG A 28 3.67 -7.77 -12.77
N ALA A 29 2.53 -7.76 -12.11
CA ALA A 29 1.85 -8.96 -11.66
C ALA A 29 1.06 -9.61 -12.80
N VAL A 30 0.63 -8.81 -13.78
CA VAL A 30 -0.25 -9.25 -14.86
C VAL A 30 0.53 -9.43 -16.16
N THR A 31 0.21 -10.49 -16.90
CA THR A 31 0.83 -10.73 -18.21
C THR A 31 0.19 -9.83 -19.27
N PRO A 32 0.91 -9.47 -20.35
CA PRO A 32 0.38 -8.60 -21.40
C PRO A 32 -0.86 -9.16 -22.11
N GLU A 33 -1.10 -10.48 -22.08
CA GLU A 33 -2.27 -11.10 -22.69
C GLU A 33 -3.52 -11.09 -21.78
N SER A 34 -3.36 -10.67 -20.53
CA SER A 34 -4.44 -10.66 -19.56
C SER A 34 -5.26 -9.38 -19.71
N ASP A 35 -6.52 -9.54 -20.13
CA ASP A 35 -7.47 -8.42 -20.20
C ASP A 35 -8.02 -8.14 -18.79
N PHE A 36 -7.62 -7.00 -18.19
CA PHE A 36 -8.11 -6.62 -16.86
C PHE A 36 -8.40 -5.12 -16.78
N GLU A 37 -9.47 -4.79 -16.07
CA GLU A 37 -9.81 -3.42 -15.70
C GLU A 37 -9.85 -3.28 -14.17
N LEU A 38 -9.05 -2.34 -13.65
CA LEU A 38 -9.08 -2.01 -12.24
C LEU A 38 -10.36 -1.25 -11.89
N ARG A 39 -11.20 -1.88 -11.07
CA ARG A 39 -12.41 -1.23 -10.55
C ARG A 39 -12.02 -0.05 -9.66
N PRO A 40 -12.78 1.07 -9.67
CA PRO A 40 -12.47 2.25 -8.87
C PRO A 40 -12.33 1.99 -7.36
N TRP A 41 -13.01 0.97 -6.83
CA TRP A 41 -12.92 0.61 -5.41
C TRP A 41 -11.56 0.03 -5.01
N VAL A 42 -10.76 -0.48 -5.95
CA VAL A 42 -9.42 -1.03 -5.67
C VAL A 42 -8.51 0.06 -5.10
N TYR A 43 -8.60 1.28 -5.63
CA TYR A 43 -7.82 2.41 -5.10
C TYR A 43 -8.31 2.83 -3.71
N THR A 44 -9.60 2.68 -3.42
CA THR A 44 -10.13 2.90 -2.06
C THR A 44 -9.64 1.84 -1.10
N ALA A 45 -9.59 0.57 -1.51
CA ALA A 45 -9.03 -0.52 -0.71
C ALA A 45 -7.55 -0.30 -0.43
N ALA A 46 -6.75 0.06 -1.44
CA ALA A 46 -5.34 0.40 -1.27
C ALA A 46 -5.13 1.56 -0.27
N ARG A 47 -6.00 2.57 -0.27
CA ARG A 47 -5.96 3.63 0.75
C ARG A 47 -6.19 3.12 2.17
N ILE A 48 -7.16 2.22 2.34
CA ILE A 48 -7.47 1.61 3.64
C ILE A 48 -6.30 0.74 4.11
N GLU A 49 -5.69 -0.02 3.20
CA GLU A 49 -4.49 -0.81 3.46
C GLU A 49 -3.32 0.07 3.90
N GLY A 50 -3.02 1.12 3.14
CA GLY A 50 -1.97 2.08 3.49
C GLY A 50 -2.17 2.72 4.87
N LEU A 51 -3.41 3.10 5.20
CA LEU A 51 -3.76 3.60 6.54
C LEU A 51 -3.53 2.55 7.63
N ALA A 52 -3.95 1.30 7.40
CA ALA A 52 -3.75 0.21 8.35
C ALA A 52 -2.27 -0.07 8.59
N ILE A 53 -1.44 -0.07 7.53
CA ILE A 53 0.01 -0.25 7.61
C ILE A 53 0.65 0.87 8.44
N VAL A 54 0.27 2.13 8.21
CA VAL A 54 0.79 3.28 8.98
C VAL A 54 0.42 3.12 10.46
N LEU A 55 -0.85 2.87 10.77
CA LEU A 55 -1.32 2.73 12.15
C LEU A 55 -0.64 1.54 12.86
N TRP A 56 -0.51 0.40 12.18
CA TRP A 56 0.22 -0.75 12.70
C TRP A 56 1.70 -0.43 12.96
N ALA A 57 2.38 0.20 12.00
CA ALA A 57 3.79 0.57 12.15
C ALA A 57 4.00 1.54 13.32
N LEU A 58 3.09 2.50 13.51
CA LEU A 58 3.13 3.44 14.63
C LEU A 58 2.86 2.77 15.99
N THR A 59 1.82 1.93 16.08
CA THR A 59 1.45 1.22 17.33
C THR A 59 2.50 0.21 17.79
N GLN A 60 3.18 -0.45 16.85
CA GLN A 60 4.31 -1.33 17.17
C GLN A 60 5.46 -0.59 17.87
N GLY A 61 5.61 0.73 17.65
CA GLY A 61 6.70 1.50 18.25
C GLY A 61 6.50 1.70 19.73
N ARG A 62 5.26 2.00 20.09
CA ARG A 62 4.82 2.20 21.46
C ARG A 62 4.86 0.93 22.32
N ARG A 63 5.04 -0.25 21.71
CA ARG A 63 5.13 -1.54 22.42
C ARG A 63 6.57 -2.00 22.66
N GLY A 64 7.55 -1.32 22.04
CA GLY A 64 8.97 -1.65 22.16
C GLY A 64 9.78 -0.66 23.02
N ASP A 65 9.12 0.33 23.61
CA ASP A 65 9.62 1.27 24.62
C ASP A 65 9.04 0.87 25.99
#